data_AF-A0A2K3KXL2-F1
#
_entry.id   AF-A0A2K3KXL2-F1
#
_cell.length_a   1.000
_cell.length_b   1.000
_cell.length_c   1.000
_cell.angle_alpha   90.00
_cell.angle_beta   90.00
_cell.angle_gamma   90.00
#
_symmetry.space_group_name_H-M   'P 1'
#
loop_
_entity.id
_entity.type
_entity.pdbx_description
1 polymer ?
#
loop_
_entity_poly.entity_id
_entity_poly.type
_entity_poly.pdbx_seq_one_letter_code
_entity_poly.pdbx_strand_id
1 'polypeptide(L)'
;RKDFTNYADVCFREFGDRVKYWTTVNEPNIFAIGSYDQAITPPQRCSPPFCVIESTKGNSTFEPYLVVHHVLLAHSSAVRLYRRKYR
;
A
#
# COMPACT_ATOMS: atom_id res chain seq x y z
N ARG A 1 6.36 -5.95 3.80
CA ARG A 1 6.75 -6.47 2.46
C ARG A 1 6.48 -7.98 2.31
N LYS A 2 6.99 -8.83 3.22
CA LYS A 2 6.79 -10.29 3.14
C LYS A 2 5.31 -10.67 3.22
N ASP A 3 4.57 -10.03 4.12
CA ASP A 3 3.15 -10.35 4.35
C ASP A 3 2.29 -10.10 3.12
N PHE A 4 2.45 -8.95 2.47
CA PHE A 4 1.74 -8.66 1.22
C PHE A 4 2.10 -9.63 0.09
N THR A 5 3.35 -10.11 0.05
CA THR A 5 3.76 -11.12 -0.95
C THR A 5 3.09 -12.46 -0.67
N ASN A 6 2.98 -12.87 0.60
CA ASN A 6 2.28 -14.10 0.98
C ASN A 6 0.77 -14.00 0.70
N TYR A 7 0.16 -12.85 0.98
CA TYR A 7 -1.24 -12.57 0.62
C TYR A 7 -1.46 -12.73 -0.89
N ALA A 8 -0.59 -12.11 -1.70
CA ALA A 8 -0.65 -12.22 -3.16
C ALA A 8 -0.45 -13.68 -3.64
N ASP A 9 0.47 -14.46 -3.02
CA ASP A 9 0.68 -15.88 -3.34
C ASP A 9 -0.60 -16.71 -3.18
N VAL A 10 -1.32 -16.48 -2.07
CA VAL A 10 -2.63 -17.12 -1.83
C VAL A 10 -3.62 -16.71 -2.92
N CYS A 11 -3.79 -15.41 -3.19
CA CYS A 11 -4.71 -14.94 -4.23
C CYS A 11 -4.41 -15.54 -5.61
N PHE A 12 -3.15 -15.56 -6.02
CA PHE A 12 -2.75 -16.13 -7.31
C PHE A 12 -2.97 -17.65 -7.35
N ARG A 13 -2.70 -18.36 -6.25
CA ARG A 13 -2.91 -19.81 -6.16
C ARG A 13 -4.39 -20.18 -6.24
N GLU A 14 -5.24 -19.49 -5.49
CA GLU A 14 -6.66 -19.87 -5.36
C GLU A 14 -7.52 -19.38 -6.53
N PHE A 15 -7.13 -18.28 -7.19
CA PHE A 15 -7.97 -17.63 -8.21
C PHE A 15 -7.31 -17.46 -9.58
N GLY A 16 -6.02 -17.76 -9.73
CA GLY A 16 -5.28 -17.56 -10.98
C GLY A 16 -5.76 -18.45 -12.15
N ASP A 17 -6.53 -19.50 -11.85
CA ASP A 17 -7.20 -20.34 -12.85
C ASP A 17 -8.22 -19.54 -13.67
N ARG A 18 -8.92 -18.59 -13.04
CA ARG A 18 -9.97 -17.75 -13.65
C ARG A 18 -9.58 -16.29 -13.82
N VAL A 19 -8.87 -15.71 -12.87
CA VAL A 19 -8.49 -14.28 -12.87
C VAL A 19 -7.18 -14.10 -13.64
N LYS A 20 -7.26 -13.47 -14.83
CA LYS A 20 -6.12 -13.25 -15.73
C LYS A 20 -5.49 -11.87 -15.63
N TYR A 21 -6.19 -10.91 -15.03
CA TYR A 21 -5.73 -9.53 -14.88
C TYR A 21 -5.76 -9.15 -13.41
N TRP A 22 -4.65 -8.60 -12.94
CA TRP A 22 -4.42 -8.31 -11.53
C TRP A 22 -3.95 -6.88 -11.35
N THR A 23 -4.53 -6.20 -10.36
CA THR A 23 -4.04 -4.93 -9.81
C THR A 23 -3.57 -5.20 -8.40
N THR A 24 -2.34 -4.80 -8.06
CA THR A 24 -1.80 -5.08 -6.72
C THR A 24 -2.29 -4.09 -5.68
N VAL A 25 -2.20 -2.78 -5.97
CA VAL A 25 -2.49 -1.71 -5.02
C VAL A 25 -3.24 -0.62 -5.78
N ASN A 26 -4.37 -0.18 -5.22
CA ASN A 26 -5.15 0.93 -5.74
C ASN A 26 -4.61 2.25 -5.19
N GLU A 27 -4.48 3.26 -6.07
CA GLU A 27 -4.24 4.67 -5.71
C GLU A 27 -3.24 4.91 -4.57
N PRO A 28 -1.97 4.49 -4.70
CA PRO A 28 -0.98 4.63 -3.63
C PRO A 28 -0.73 6.09 -3.21
N ASN A 29 -0.92 7.04 -4.13
CA ASN A 29 -0.80 8.48 -3.86
C ASN A 29 -1.94 8.98 -2.96
N ILE A 30 -3.20 8.60 -3.25
CA ILE A 30 -4.35 9.00 -2.45
C ILE A 30 -4.29 8.35 -1.08
N PHE A 31 -3.90 7.07 -1.03
CA PHE A 31 -3.67 6.39 0.24
C PHE A 31 -2.62 7.11 1.10
N ALA A 32 -1.48 7.49 0.53
CA ALA A 32 -0.42 8.18 1.29
C ALA A 32 -0.86 9.55 1.81
N ILE A 33 -1.51 10.36 0.97
CA ILE A 33 -1.98 11.70 1.35
C ILE A 33 -3.10 11.58 2.40
N GLY A 34 -4.14 10.80 2.10
CA GLY A 34 -5.30 10.66 2.98
C GLY A 34 -4.95 10.06 4.34
N SER A 35 -4.06 9.07 4.39
CA SER A 35 -3.81 8.29 5.60
C SER A 35 -2.61 8.76 6.43
N TYR A 36 -1.63 9.42 5.82
CA TYR A 36 -0.34 9.78 6.46
C TYR A 36 0.06 11.25 6.31
N ASP A 37 -0.71 12.08 5.58
CA ASP A 37 -0.48 13.51 5.46
C ASP A 37 -1.62 14.33 6.07
N GLN A 38 -2.86 13.99 5.72
CA GLN A 38 -4.07 14.75 6.07
C GLN A 38 -4.93 14.10 7.16
N ALA A 39 -4.68 12.83 7.47
CA ALA A 39 -5.44 12.02 8.42
C ALA A 39 -6.96 11.93 8.15
N ILE A 40 -7.35 11.88 6.87
CA ILE A 40 -8.73 11.68 6.42
C ILE A 40 -9.13 10.21 6.54
N THR A 41 -8.24 9.30 6.12
CA THR A 41 -8.49 7.85 6.08
C THR A 41 -7.62 7.10 7.10
N PRO A 42 -8.01 5.89 7.53
CA PRO A 42 -7.18 5.09 8.44
C PRO A 42 -5.74 4.90 7.90
N PRO A 43 -4.70 4.95 8.75
CA PRO A 43 -4.76 5.01 10.21
C PRO A 43 -4.76 6.45 10.78
N GLN A 44 -5.10 7.46 9.97
CA GLN A 44 -5.27 8.85 10.41
C GLN A 44 -4.02 9.45 11.08
N ARG A 45 -2.86 9.28 10.45
CA ARG A 45 -1.60 9.85 10.91
C ARG A 45 -1.29 11.13 10.14
N CYS A 46 -0.78 12.14 10.84
CA CYS A 46 -0.36 13.41 10.27
C CYS A 46 0.38 14.24 11.33
N SER A 47 0.98 15.35 10.92
CA SER A 47 1.48 16.39 11.82
C SER A 47 0.97 17.76 11.39
N PRO A 48 0.65 18.69 12.31
CA PRO A 48 0.26 20.05 11.94
C PRO A 48 1.31 20.74 11.04
N PRO A 49 0.89 21.60 10.09
CA PRO A 49 -0.47 22.10 9.87
C PRO A 49 -1.32 21.26 8.90
N PHE A 50 -0.85 20.10 8.46
CA PHE A 50 -1.50 19.34 7.37
C PHE A 50 -2.73 18.53 7.81
N CYS A 51 -2.87 18.28 9.10
CA CYS A 51 -3.94 17.48 9.66
C CYS A 51 -5.33 18.12 9.50
N VAL A 52 -6.30 17.34 9.02
CA VAL A 52 -7.73 17.73 9.03
C VAL A 52 -8.38 17.54 10.40
N ILE A 53 -7.83 16.64 11.22
CA ILE A 53 -8.26 16.38 12.61
C ILE A 53 -7.20 16.85 13.60
N GLU A 54 -7.56 17.07 14.86
CA GLU A 54 -6.56 17.26 15.91
C GLU A 54 -5.81 15.94 16.15
N SER A 55 -4.63 15.81 15.53
CA SER A 55 -3.74 14.68 15.70
C SER A 55 -2.34 15.17 16.04
N THR A 56 -1.76 14.53 17.06
CA THR A 56 -0.35 14.67 17.44
C THR A 56 0.46 13.43 17.04
N LYS A 57 -0.11 12.56 16.20
CA LYS A 57 0.48 11.27 15.82
C LYS A 57 0.78 11.25 14.33
N GLY A 58 2.06 11.07 14.01
CA GLY A 58 2.52 10.96 12.63
C GLY A 58 3.55 12.02 12.29
N ASN A 59 4.00 12.00 11.06
CA ASN A 59 4.86 13.03 10.52
C ASN A 59 4.63 13.17 9.01
N SER A 60 3.88 14.21 8.66
CA SER A 60 3.49 14.54 7.30
C SER A 60 4.67 14.84 6.37
N THR A 61 5.85 15.20 6.90
CA THR A 61 7.01 15.52 6.07
C THR A 61 7.74 14.29 5.55
N PHE A 62 7.53 13.10 6.13
CA PHE A 62 8.23 11.88 5.67
C PHE A 62 7.35 10.62 5.59
N GLU A 63 6.33 10.46 6.44
CA GLU A 63 5.53 9.24 6.48
C GLU A 63 4.83 8.91 5.14
N PRO A 64 4.25 9.88 4.40
CA PRO A 64 3.66 9.61 3.09
C PRO A 64 4.67 8.98 2.13
N TYR A 65 5.89 9.48 2.08
CA TYR A 65 6.96 8.95 1.23
C TYR A 65 7.42 7.55 1.66
N LEU A 66 7.56 7.33 2.97
CA LEU A 66 7.94 6.03 3.53
C LEU A 66 6.90 4.96 3.20
N VAL A 67 5.62 5.30 3.30
CA VAL A 67 4.52 4.40 2.99
C VAL A 67 4.48 4.08 1.50
N VAL A 68 4.59 5.08 0.62
CA VAL A 68 4.66 4.85 -0.84
C VAL A 68 5.87 3.99 -1.20
N HIS A 69 7.03 4.22 -0.59
CA HIS A 69 8.22 3.39 -0.80
C HIS A 69 7.94 1.91 -0.47
N HIS A 70 7.32 1.62 0.68
CA HIS A 70 6.95 0.25 1.03
C HIS A 70 5.87 -0.35 0.13
N VAL A 71 4.92 0.46 -0.32
CA VAL A 71 3.91 0.05 -1.30
C VAL A 71 4.58 -0.37 -2.63
N LEU A 72 5.54 0.41 -3.13
CA LEU A 72 6.30 0.08 -4.34
C LEU A 72 7.14 -1.20 -4.17
N LEU A 73 7.77 -1.37 -3.00
CA LEU A 73 8.49 -2.61 -2.68
C LEU A 73 7.56 -3.83 -2.57
N ALA A 74 6.35 -3.64 -2.06
CA ALA A 74 5.34 -4.70 -1.96
C ALA A 74 4.79 -5.07 -3.35
N HIS A 75 4.46 -4.08 -4.16
CA HIS A 75 4.07 -4.23 -5.57
C HIS A 75 5.12 -5.01 -6.36
N SER A 76 6.37 -4.55 -6.35
CA SER A 76 7.45 -5.22 -7.10
C SER A 76 7.69 -6.65 -6.64
N SER A 77 7.57 -6.93 -5.33
CA SER A 77 7.67 -8.29 -4.78
C SER A 77 6.53 -9.19 -5.26
N ALA A 78 5.28 -8.72 -5.23
CA ALA A 78 4.12 -9.47 -5.71
C ALA A 78 4.16 -9.70 -7.23
N VAL A 79 4.53 -8.68 -8.02
CA VAL A 79 4.69 -8.81 -9.48
C VAL A 79 5.80 -9.80 -9.84
N ARG A 80 6.92 -9.78 -9.12
CA ARG A 80 8.02 -10.72 -9.34
C ARG A 80 7.59 -12.16 -9.04
N LEU A 81 6.81 -12.37 -7.98
CA LEU A 81 6.24 -13.68 -7.66
C LEU A 81 5.29 -14.15 -8.77
N TYR A 82 4.34 -13.32 -9.18
CA TYR A 82 3.38 -13.62 -10.24
C TYR A 82 4.08 -14.06 -11.53
N ARG A 83 5.06 -13.28 -12.00
CA ARG A 83 5.82 -13.54 -13.23
C ARG A 83 6.69 -14.80 -13.20
N ARG A 84 7.05 -15.31 -12.01
CA ARG A 84 7.95 -16.47 -11.88
C ARG A 84 7.19 -17.78 -11.64
N LYS A 85 5.99 -17.71 -11.04
CA LYS A 85 5.27 -18.89 -10.56
C LYS A 85 3.88 -19.08 -11.19
N TYR A 86 3.24 -17.99 -11.65
CA TYR A 86 1.83 -18.00 -12.05
C TYR A 86 1.57 -17.50 -13.47
N ARG A 87 2.63 -17.17 -14.21
CA ARG A 87 2.59 -16.71 -15.59
C ARG A 87 3.70 -17.36 -16.39
#